data_AF-A0A7S2W725-F1
#
_entry.id   AF-A0A7S2W725-F1
#
_cell.length_a   1.000
_cell.length_b   1.000
_cell.length_c   1.000
_cell.angle_alpha   90.00
_cell.angle_beta   90.00
_cell.angle_gamma   90.00
#
_symmetry.space_group_name_H-M   'P 1'
#
loop_
_entity.id
_entity.type
_entity.pdbx_description
1 polymer ?
#
loop_
_entity_poly.entity_id
_entity_poly.type
_entity_poly.pdbx_seq_one_letter_code
_entity_poly.pdbx_strand_id
1 'polypeptide(L)'
;MAGRGVRRWMASSSMPPSPLPRFLEEQARDVAVSFTDMVESLDSSVDRSAASAFRERIRHGQHTGPTPGHAPGFVQANFVALPRSEAEDFLQFALRNPRGCPLLAVTEPGNPCPTHVAPDADLRTDIPKYWVRCQGQDVEEHTDITSLWTDDMVGFLLGCSFSWEGHLERAGHPPRQVTEGKNVPMFRTNIRNRPFGKFQGDFVVSMRPYPPEDIARVAAITATYPAAHGAPVHWGNPEALGIRTEQLDSPDWGDAVTMHPGEVPVFWACGVTSQTAVLEAAPPLAITHAPGHMFVTDVVDSQVQVSVSEDEDPGAG
;
A
#
# COMPACT_ATOMS: atom_id res chain seq x y z
N MET A 1 -16.76 30.94 -19.31
CA MET A 1 -17.42 29.68 -18.89
C MET A 1 -17.04 28.60 -19.89
N ALA A 2 -15.95 27.89 -19.66
CA ALA A 2 -15.58 26.73 -20.46
C ALA A 2 -16.34 25.52 -19.92
N GLY A 3 -17.07 24.82 -20.80
CA GLY A 3 -17.85 23.65 -20.44
C GLY A 3 -16.94 22.55 -19.90
N ARG A 4 -17.25 22.03 -18.71
CA ARG A 4 -16.65 20.80 -18.19
C ARG A 4 -17.16 19.66 -19.08
N GLY A 5 -16.36 19.26 -20.05
CA GLY A 5 -16.66 18.10 -20.87
C GLY A 5 -16.72 16.86 -19.99
N VAL A 6 -17.83 16.12 -20.06
CA VAL A 6 -17.98 14.80 -19.44
C VAL A 6 -16.85 13.92 -20.00
N ARG A 7 -15.87 13.54 -19.16
CA ARG A 7 -14.82 12.60 -19.55
C ARG A 7 -15.51 11.27 -19.84
N ARG A 8 -15.63 10.92 -21.11
CA ARG A 8 -16.26 9.67 -21.53
C ARG A 8 -15.18 8.61 -21.62
N TRP A 9 -15.18 7.70 -20.64
CA TRP A 9 -14.31 6.53 -20.58
C TRP A 9 -14.77 5.51 -21.62
N MET A 10 -14.57 5.81 -22.91
CA MET A 10 -14.90 4.84 -23.97
C MET A 10 -13.92 3.68 -23.89
N ALA A 11 -14.43 2.46 -24.04
CA ALA A 11 -13.60 1.31 -24.33
C ALA A 11 -12.89 1.57 -25.66
N SER A 12 -11.62 1.98 -25.58
CA SER A 12 -10.73 1.95 -26.74
C SER A 12 -10.58 0.49 -27.17
N SER A 13 -10.54 0.23 -28.47
CA SER A 13 -10.26 -1.11 -29.01
C SER A 13 -8.89 -1.67 -28.58
N SER A 14 -8.02 -0.82 -28.03
CA SER A 14 -6.71 -1.19 -27.49
C SER A 14 -6.71 -1.57 -26.00
N MET A 15 -7.82 -1.36 -25.28
CA MET A 15 -7.84 -1.51 -23.83
C MET A 15 -8.42 -2.86 -23.42
N PRO A 16 -7.70 -3.70 -22.63
CA PRO A 16 -8.25 -4.94 -22.12
C PRO A 16 -9.47 -4.67 -21.21
N PRO A 17 -10.38 -5.64 -21.03
CA PRO A 17 -11.51 -5.48 -20.11
C PRO A 17 -11.00 -5.20 -18.70
N SER A 18 -11.67 -4.30 -17.98
CA SER A 18 -11.33 -4.00 -16.58
C SER A 18 -11.28 -5.30 -15.74
N PRO A 19 -10.31 -5.46 -14.83
CA PRO A 19 -10.18 -6.63 -13.99
C PRO A 19 -11.15 -6.60 -12.81
N LEU A 20 -11.88 -5.51 -12.60
CA LEU A 20 -12.78 -5.30 -11.47
C LEU A 20 -13.77 -6.45 -11.24
N PRO A 21 -14.48 -7.01 -12.25
CA PRO A 21 -15.36 -8.16 -12.02
C PRO A 21 -14.63 -9.37 -11.44
N ARG A 22 -13.45 -9.71 -12.00
CA ARG A 22 -12.61 -10.80 -11.49
C ARG A 22 -12.11 -10.51 -10.07
N PHE A 23 -11.66 -9.29 -9.81
CA PHE A 23 -11.24 -8.86 -8.48
C PHE A 23 -12.38 -8.98 -7.45
N LEU A 24 -13.61 -8.59 -7.81
CA LEU A 24 -14.78 -8.70 -6.94
C LEU A 24 -15.17 -10.17 -6.67
N GLU A 25 -15.04 -11.05 -7.66
CA GLU A 25 -15.23 -12.49 -7.48
C GLU A 25 -14.15 -13.11 -6.59
N GLU A 26 -12.89 -12.74 -6.77
CA GLU A 26 -11.78 -13.15 -5.91
C GLU A 26 -11.99 -12.65 -4.48
N GLN A 27 -12.47 -11.40 -4.33
CA GLN A 27 -12.97 -10.79 -3.10
C GLN A 27 -14.26 -11.43 -2.57
N ALA A 28 -14.85 -12.43 -3.22
CA ALA A 28 -15.93 -13.24 -2.66
C ALA A 28 -15.52 -14.67 -2.23
N ARG A 29 -14.35 -15.18 -2.64
CA ARG A 29 -13.87 -16.55 -2.31
C ARG A 29 -13.17 -16.67 -0.94
N ASP A 30 -13.37 -17.76 -0.22
CA ASP A 30 -12.70 -18.00 1.08
C ASP A 30 -11.15 -17.95 0.99
N VAL A 31 -10.55 -17.27 1.98
CA VAL A 31 -9.12 -17.04 2.30
C VAL A 31 -8.11 -17.23 1.17
N ALA A 32 -7.48 -16.13 0.72
CA ALA A 32 -6.28 -16.15 -0.11
C ALA A 32 -5.02 -15.90 0.75
N VAL A 33 -3.93 -16.55 0.36
CA VAL A 33 -2.65 -16.75 1.07
C VAL A 33 -2.01 -15.44 1.55
N SER A 34 -1.40 -15.47 2.74
CA SER A 34 -0.50 -14.42 3.25
C SER A 34 0.82 -14.42 2.46
N PHE A 35 1.44 -13.25 2.27
CA PHE A 35 2.74 -13.12 1.61
C PHE A 35 3.92 -13.20 2.59
N THR A 36 3.66 -13.48 3.87
CA THR A 36 4.71 -13.66 4.90
C THR A 36 5.73 -14.73 4.53
N ASP A 37 5.34 -15.76 3.77
CA ASP A 37 6.25 -16.83 3.33
C ASP A 37 7.17 -16.41 2.17
N MET A 38 6.98 -15.22 1.58
CA MET A 38 7.88 -14.72 0.51
C MET A 38 9.24 -14.29 1.03
N VAL A 39 9.36 -14.01 2.33
CA VAL A 39 10.61 -13.61 2.99
C VAL A 39 11.00 -14.68 4.01
N GLU A 40 11.32 -15.89 3.54
CA GLU A 40 11.80 -16.96 4.42
C GLU A 40 13.13 -16.61 5.11
N SER A 41 14.00 -15.87 4.41
CA SER A 41 15.26 -15.37 4.94
C SER A 41 15.77 -14.15 4.17
N LEU A 42 16.58 -13.33 4.83
CA LEU A 42 17.29 -12.21 4.21
C LEU A 42 18.48 -12.72 3.40
N ASP A 43 18.56 -12.35 2.11
CA ASP A 43 19.68 -12.73 1.25
C ASP A 43 21.00 -12.14 1.78
N SER A 44 21.90 -13.00 2.25
CA SER A 44 23.20 -12.61 2.83
C SER A 44 24.13 -11.84 1.87
N SER A 45 23.89 -11.89 0.55
CA SER A 45 24.71 -11.20 -0.46
C SER A 45 24.36 -9.72 -0.63
N VAL A 46 23.21 -9.29 -0.10
CA VAL A 46 22.72 -7.91 -0.21
C VAL A 46 23.39 -7.01 0.83
N ASP A 47 23.99 -5.90 0.36
CA ASP A 47 24.46 -4.81 1.23
C ASP A 47 23.28 -3.98 1.75
N ARG A 48 23.05 -4.03 3.07
CA ARG A 48 21.94 -3.36 3.78
C ARG A 48 22.34 -2.03 4.41
N SER A 49 23.58 -1.59 4.20
CA SER A 49 24.11 -0.37 4.82
C SER A 49 23.23 0.86 4.52
N ALA A 50 22.68 0.97 3.31
CA ALA A 50 21.80 2.08 2.93
C ALA A 50 20.47 2.10 3.73
N ALA A 51 19.81 0.95 3.86
CA ALA A 51 18.56 0.82 4.60
C ALA A 51 18.78 1.05 6.11
N SER A 52 19.79 0.40 6.67
CA SER A 52 20.17 0.53 8.08
C SER A 52 20.57 1.97 8.43
N ALA A 53 21.46 2.59 7.64
CA ALA A 53 21.87 3.98 7.86
C ALA A 53 20.70 4.96 7.73
N PHE A 54 19.72 4.68 6.87
CA PHE A 54 18.53 5.53 6.80
C PHE A 54 17.66 5.41 8.05
N ARG A 55 17.39 4.19 8.54
CA ARG A 55 16.71 3.99 9.82
C ARG A 55 17.44 4.67 10.97
N GLU A 56 18.77 4.60 11.01
CA GLU A 56 19.58 5.33 12.00
C GLU A 56 19.39 6.84 11.92
N ARG A 57 19.35 7.43 10.72
CA ARG A 57 19.06 8.88 10.57
C ARG A 57 17.69 9.23 11.13
N ILE A 58 16.68 8.40 10.88
CA ILE A 58 15.32 8.60 11.39
C ILE A 58 15.32 8.53 12.92
N ARG A 59 15.91 7.47 13.48
CA ARG A 59 16.04 7.23 14.93
C ARG A 59 16.69 8.39 15.68
N HIS A 60 17.67 9.06 15.07
CA HIS A 60 18.34 10.23 15.65
C HIS A 60 17.64 11.56 15.34
N GLY A 61 16.44 11.54 14.75
CA GLY A 61 15.68 12.75 14.39
C GLY A 61 16.30 13.56 13.25
N GLN A 62 17.25 12.99 12.51
CA GLN A 62 17.93 13.66 11.38
C GLN A 62 17.08 13.64 10.11
N HIS A 63 16.05 12.78 10.06
CA HIS A 63 15.08 12.73 8.96
C HIS A 63 13.66 12.53 9.52
N THR A 64 12.78 13.50 9.25
CA THR A 64 11.36 13.46 9.64
C THR A 64 10.41 13.65 8.45
N GLY A 65 10.96 13.70 7.23
CA GLY A 65 10.21 13.90 5.99
C GLY A 65 9.76 12.59 5.33
N PRO A 66 9.22 12.67 4.11
CA PRO A 66 8.82 11.49 3.35
C PRO A 66 9.97 10.49 3.11
N THR A 67 9.68 9.20 3.03
CA THR A 67 10.67 8.13 2.80
C THR A 67 10.92 7.68 1.35
N PRO A 68 10.07 7.97 0.34
CA PRO A 68 10.37 7.58 -1.05
C PRO A 68 11.74 8.12 -1.51
N GLY A 69 12.52 7.27 -2.17
CA GLY A 69 13.83 7.62 -2.75
C GLY A 69 15.05 7.54 -1.81
N HIS A 70 14.88 7.35 -0.50
CA HIS A 70 16.01 7.35 0.44
C HIS A 70 16.81 6.04 0.52
N ALA A 71 16.19 4.90 0.20
CA ALA A 71 16.81 3.58 0.18
C ALA A 71 16.28 2.79 -1.04
N PRO A 72 16.70 3.13 -2.27
CA PRO A 72 16.19 2.52 -3.48
C PRO A 72 16.51 1.02 -3.53
N GLY A 73 15.54 0.22 -3.97
CA GLY A 73 15.65 -1.25 -4.06
C GLY A 73 15.28 -1.99 -2.77
N PHE A 74 15.03 -1.27 -1.67
CA PHE A 74 14.52 -1.85 -0.43
C PHE A 74 13.01 -1.66 -0.31
N VAL A 75 12.33 -2.71 0.15
CA VAL A 75 10.89 -2.72 0.37
C VAL A 75 10.56 -1.74 1.48
N GLN A 76 9.62 -0.84 1.19
CA GLN A 76 9.01 0.04 2.19
C GLN A 76 7.68 -0.53 2.64
N ALA A 77 7.41 -0.47 3.94
CA ALA A 77 6.21 -1.02 4.55
C ALA A 77 5.39 0.07 5.24
N ASN A 78 4.08 -0.01 5.04
CA ASN A 78 3.10 0.62 5.89
C ASN A 78 3.16 -0.01 7.30
N PHE A 79 2.89 0.78 8.32
CA PHE A 79 2.93 0.35 9.71
C PHE A 79 1.59 0.57 10.43
N VAL A 80 1.20 -0.42 11.23
CA VAL A 80 0.10 -0.38 12.21
C VAL A 80 0.58 -1.08 13.49
N ALA A 81 0.33 -0.50 14.66
CA ALA A 81 0.51 -1.15 15.95
C ALA A 81 -0.76 -1.04 16.79
N LEU A 82 -1.11 -2.17 17.42
CA LEU A 82 -2.33 -2.37 18.19
C LEU A 82 -2.02 -3.18 19.45
N PRO A 83 -2.73 -2.94 20.57
CA PRO A 83 -2.69 -3.83 21.73
C PRO A 83 -3.08 -5.26 21.35
N ARG A 84 -2.51 -6.25 22.03
CA ARG A 84 -2.76 -7.68 21.77
C ARG A 84 -4.24 -8.04 21.74
N SER A 85 -5.07 -7.37 22.53
CA SER A 85 -6.52 -7.59 22.57
C SER A 85 -7.24 -7.29 21.25
N GLU A 86 -6.65 -6.50 20.36
CA GLU A 86 -7.19 -6.17 19.03
C GLU A 86 -6.35 -6.79 17.90
N ALA A 87 -5.11 -7.23 18.20
CA ALA A 87 -4.14 -7.69 17.21
C ALA A 87 -4.57 -8.96 16.46
N GLU A 88 -5.19 -9.93 17.14
CA GLU A 88 -5.64 -11.18 16.50
C GLU A 88 -6.75 -10.91 15.48
N ASP A 89 -7.73 -10.07 15.84
CA ASP A 89 -8.81 -9.68 14.93
C ASP A 89 -8.27 -8.91 13.72
N PHE A 90 -7.30 -8.01 13.94
CA PHE A 90 -6.66 -7.27 12.85
C PHE A 90 -5.85 -8.19 11.92
N LEU A 91 -5.13 -9.17 12.47
CA LEU A 91 -4.41 -10.16 11.68
C LEU A 91 -5.37 -10.95 10.77
N GLN A 92 -6.48 -11.44 11.32
CA GLN A 92 -7.49 -12.16 10.55
C GLN A 92 -8.16 -11.26 9.51
N PHE A 93 -8.39 -9.98 9.84
CA PHE A 93 -8.86 -8.99 8.86
C PHE A 93 -7.84 -8.82 7.72
N ALA A 94 -6.55 -8.66 8.01
CA ALA A 94 -5.51 -8.49 7.00
C ALA A 94 -5.43 -9.72 6.08
N LEU A 95 -5.45 -10.93 6.65
CA LEU A 95 -5.45 -12.20 5.91
C LEU A 95 -6.69 -12.37 5.02
N ARG A 96 -7.84 -11.79 5.40
CA ARG A 96 -9.05 -11.78 4.56
C ARG A 96 -8.99 -10.73 3.45
N ASN A 97 -8.12 -9.72 3.56
CA ASN A 97 -8.02 -8.59 2.64
C ASN A 97 -6.58 -8.42 2.10
N PRO A 98 -5.94 -9.46 1.54
CA PRO A 98 -4.49 -9.46 1.27
C PRO A 98 -4.05 -8.44 0.22
N ARG A 99 -4.95 -7.99 -0.66
CA ARG A 99 -4.65 -6.93 -1.64
C ARG A 99 -4.52 -5.56 -0.97
N GLY A 100 -5.43 -5.24 -0.05
CA GLY A 100 -5.42 -3.96 0.69
C GLY A 100 -4.49 -3.96 1.89
N CYS A 101 -4.26 -5.12 2.49
CA CYS A 101 -3.41 -5.32 3.66
C CYS A 101 -2.38 -6.45 3.40
N PRO A 102 -1.46 -6.30 2.44
CA PRO A 102 -0.48 -7.34 2.15
C PRO A 102 0.48 -7.47 3.33
N LEU A 103 0.36 -8.53 4.11
CA LEU A 103 1.13 -8.71 5.33
C LEU A 103 2.59 -9.11 5.01
N LEU A 104 3.55 -8.32 5.49
CA LEU A 104 4.99 -8.59 5.37
C LEU A 104 5.58 -9.17 6.65
N ALA A 105 5.25 -8.58 7.80
CA ALA A 105 5.74 -9.05 9.09
C ALA A 105 4.77 -8.68 10.23
N VAL A 106 4.81 -9.48 11.29
CA VAL A 106 4.12 -9.23 12.56
C VAL A 106 5.16 -9.40 13.67
N THR A 107 5.21 -8.47 14.62
CA THR A 107 6.10 -8.59 15.77
C THR A 107 5.46 -9.44 16.86
N GLU A 108 6.28 -10.03 17.72
CA GLU A 108 5.78 -10.60 18.98
C GLU A 108 5.24 -9.50 19.90
N PRO A 109 4.22 -9.77 20.75
CA PRO A 109 3.71 -8.80 21.71
C PRO A 109 4.82 -8.20 22.58
N GLY A 110 4.86 -6.87 22.66
CA GLY A 110 5.84 -6.09 23.40
C GLY A 110 7.20 -5.95 22.72
N ASN A 111 7.50 -6.74 21.69
CA ASN A 111 8.75 -6.63 20.94
C ASN A 111 8.59 -5.64 19.77
N PRO A 112 9.32 -4.52 19.74
CA PRO A 112 9.25 -3.55 18.64
C PRO A 112 10.11 -3.95 17.44
N CYS A 113 10.95 -4.99 17.54
CA CYS A 113 11.84 -5.40 16.46
C CYS A 113 11.12 -6.34 15.47
N PRO A 114 11.09 -6.00 14.17
CA PRO A 114 10.56 -6.87 13.11
C PRO A 114 11.65 -7.82 12.60
N THR A 115 12.05 -8.78 13.45
CA THR A 115 13.27 -9.60 13.31
C THR A 115 13.49 -10.22 11.92
N HIS A 116 12.41 -10.64 11.24
CA HIS A 116 12.51 -11.32 9.95
C HIS A 116 12.79 -10.39 8.76
N VAL A 117 12.43 -9.10 8.88
CA VAL A 117 12.53 -8.15 7.77
C VAL A 117 13.50 -7.01 8.05
N ALA A 118 13.87 -6.76 9.31
CA ALA A 118 14.93 -5.83 9.70
C ALA A 118 15.38 -6.12 11.17
N PRO A 119 16.36 -7.02 11.39
CA PRO A 119 16.70 -7.52 12.72
C PRO A 119 17.29 -6.49 13.69
N ASP A 120 17.86 -5.39 13.19
CA ASP A 120 18.47 -4.32 14.00
C ASP A 120 17.56 -3.08 14.11
N ALA A 121 16.30 -3.21 13.69
CA ALA A 121 15.34 -2.11 13.68
C ALA A 121 14.54 -2.01 14.98
N ASP A 122 14.04 -0.80 15.23
CA ASP A 122 13.12 -0.49 16.31
C ASP A 122 11.93 0.30 15.75
N LEU A 123 10.78 -0.36 15.62
CA LEU A 123 9.57 0.27 15.06
C LEU A 123 9.09 1.47 15.85
N ARG A 124 9.58 1.71 17.06
CA ARG A 124 9.20 2.87 17.88
C ARG A 124 9.86 4.17 17.46
N THR A 125 10.98 4.08 16.73
CA THR A 125 11.82 5.24 16.38
C THR A 125 12.31 5.24 14.93
N ASP A 126 12.21 4.13 14.21
CA ASP A 126 12.74 4.00 12.84
C ASP A 126 11.74 4.39 11.74
N ILE A 127 10.61 5.01 12.10
CA ILE A 127 9.64 5.57 11.15
C ILE A 127 9.60 7.09 11.35
N PRO A 128 9.70 7.90 10.28
CA PRO A 128 9.93 9.34 10.45
C PRO A 128 8.77 10.08 11.10
N LYS A 129 7.55 9.55 10.97
CA LYS A 129 6.34 10.13 11.53
C LYS A 129 5.26 9.09 11.76
N TYR A 130 4.64 9.17 12.93
CA TYR A 130 3.54 8.34 13.39
C TYR A 130 2.27 9.16 13.56
N TRP A 131 1.14 8.51 13.36
CA TRP A 131 -0.18 8.98 13.72
C TRP A 131 -0.73 8.10 14.85
N VAL A 132 -1.00 8.71 15.99
CA VAL A 132 -1.53 8.04 17.17
C VAL A 132 -3.00 8.40 17.32
N ARG A 133 -3.83 7.39 17.57
CA ARG A 133 -5.27 7.53 17.79
C ARG A 133 -5.69 6.72 19.01
N CYS A 134 -6.47 7.34 19.88
CA CYS A 134 -7.08 6.68 21.03
C CYS A 134 -8.60 6.67 20.83
N GLN A 135 -9.23 5.49 20.85
CA GLN A 135 -10.69 5.34 20.73
C GLN A 135 -11.29 6.06 19.50
N GLY A 136 -10.58 6.04 18.37
CA GLY A 136 -11.02 6.70 17.14
C GLY A 136 -11.01 8.24 17.16
N GLN A 137 -10.38 8.87 18.16
CA GLN A 137 -10.26 10.33 18.25
C GLN A 137 -9.20 10.93 17.30
N ASP A 138 -9.03 12.25 17.42
CA ASP A 138 -8.11 13.07 16.62
C ASP A 138 -6.68 12.51 16.61
N VAL A 139 -5.98 12.73 15.49
CA VAL A 139 -4.59 12.29 15.31
C VAL A 139 -3.67 13.15 16.14
N GLU A 140 -2.82 12.51 16.93
CA GLU A 140 -1.59 13.12 17.42
C GLU A 140 -0.41 12.66 16.56
N GLU A 141 0.42 13.60 16.09
CA GLU A 141 1.62 13.29 15.34
C GLU A 141 2.82 13.13 16.27
N HIS A 142 3.55 12.03 16.10
CA HIS A 142 4.76 11.73 16.85
C HIS A 142 5.91 11.40 15.90
N THR A 143 7.15 11.60 16.35
CA THR A 143 8.36 11.08 15.67
C THR A 143 9.01 9.95 16.47
N ASP A 144 8.50 9.67 17.66
CA ASP A 144 8.95 8.63 18.58
C ASP A 144 7.73 8.16 19.37
N ILE A 145 7.47 6.85 19.38
CA ILE A 145 6.34 6.22 20.10
C ILE A 145 6.80 5.29 21.23
N THR A 146 8.05 5.42 21.67
CA THR A 146 8.65 4.57 22.70
C THR A 146 7.85 4.58 24.00
N SER A 147 7.34 5.75 24.40
CA SER A 147 6.51 5.92 25.60
C SER A 147 5.10 5.32 25.46
N LEU A 148 4.65 5.05 24.24
CA LEU A 148 3.33 4.51 23.93
C LEU A 148 3.35 3.00 23.68
N TRP A 149 4.53 2.42 23.50
CA TRP A 149 4.70 1.00 23.21
C TRP A 149 4.64 0.18 24.51
N THR A 150 3.53 -0.52 24.72
CA THR A 150 3.29 -1.37 25.89
C THR A 150 3.84 -2.79 25.69
N ASP A 151 3.97 -3.54 26.79
CA ASP A 151 4.46 -4.93 26.79
C ASP A 151 3.56 -5.92 26.02
N ASP A 152 2.36 -5.50 25.64
CA ASP A 152 1.40 -6.26 24.85
C ASP A 152 1.15 -5.67 23.44
N MET A 153 1.90 -4.63 23.05
CA MET A 153 1.75 -4.01 21.74
C MET A 153 2.26 -4.94 20.63
N VAL A 154 1.50 -5.07 19.55
CA VAL A 154 1.85 -5.88 18.37
C VAL A 154 1.99 -4.95 17.17
N GLY A 155 3.14 -5.00 16.49
CA GLY A 155 3.40 -4.27 15.26
C GLY A 155 3.12 -5.10 14.01
N PHE A 156 2.51 -4.48 13.02
CA PHE A 156 2.21 -5.04 11.70
C PHE A 156 2.90 -4.20 10.64
N LEU A 157 3.70 -4.86 9.80
CA LEU A 157 4.27 -4.28 8.59
C LEU A 157 3.48 -4.81 7.40
N LEU A 158 2.90 -3.90 6.63
CA LEU A 158 2.12 -4.20 5.44
C LEU A 158 2.86 -3.66 4.22
N GLY A 159 2.96 -4.44 3.15
CA GLY A 159 3.65 -4.00 1.95
C GLY A 159 2.99 -2.80 1.29
N CYS A 160 3.79 -2.12 0.46
CA CYS A 160 3.43 -0.85 -0.12
C CYS A 160 3.79 -0.82 -1.62
N SER A 161 3.01 -0.11 -2.42
CA SER A 161 3.21 0.02 -3.87
C SER A 161 4.57 0.60 -4.29
N PHE A 162 5.31 1.24 -3.39
CA PHE A 162 6.59 1.87 -3.74
C PHE A 162 7.60 0.89 -4.33
N SER A 163 7.53 -0.39 -3.96
CA SER A 163 8.40 -1.44 -4.49
C SER A 163 8.35 -1.57 -6.01
N TRP A 164 7.20 -1.35 -6.67
CA TRP A 164 7.12 -1.47 -8.13
C TRP A 164 7.20 -0.15 -8.89
N GLU A 165 7.13 1.01 -8.23
CA GLU A 165 7.19 2.32 -8.89
C GLU A 165 8.54 2.50 -9.62
N GLY A 166 9.64 2.18 -8.96
CA GLY A 166 10.97 2.22 -9.58
C GLY A 166 11.13 1.22 -10.74
N HIS A 167 10.41 0.09 -10.71
CA HIS A 167 10.40 -0.86 -11.83
C HIS A 167 9.60 -0.32 -13.03
N LEU A 168 8.48 0.35 -12.78
CA LEU A 168 7.71 1.02 -13.83
C LEU A 168 8.50 2.17 -14.47
N GLU A 169 9.21 2.98 -13.68
CA GLU A 169 10.11 4.01 -14.19
C GLU A 169 11.18 3.45 -15.11
N ARG A 170 11.89 2.39 -14.68
CA ARG A 170 12.91 1.71 -15.50
C ARG A 170 12.33 1.09 -16.77
N ALA A 171 11.06 0.69 -16.74
CA ALA A 171 10.35 0.16 -17.90
C ALA A 171 9.79 1.25 -18.84
N GLY A 172 9.99 2.54 -18.53
CA GLY A 172 9.49 3.65 -19.34
C GLY A 172 8.05 4.07 -19.06
N HIS A 173 7.45 3.60 -17.97
CA HIS A 173 6.09 3.91 -17.56
C HIS A 173 6.07 4.61 -16.18
N PRO A 174 6.76 5.74 -16.00
CA PRO A 174 6.89 6.38 -14.68
C PRO A 174 5.52 6.80 -14.14
N PRO A 175 5.19 6.48 -12.88
CA PRO A 175 3.95 6.94 -12.26
C PRO A 175 3.86 8.47 -12.22
N ARG A 176 2.69 9.02 -12.56
CA ARG A 176 2.48 10.48 -12.68
C ARG A 176 2.85 11.24 -11.41
N GLN A 177 2.48 10.74 -10.23
CA GLN A 177 2.79 11.38 -8.95
C GLN A 177 4.30 11.49 -8.73
N VAL A 178 5.10 10.52 -9.20
CA VAL A 178 6.55 10.59 -9.06
C VAL A 178 7.11 11.66 -9.99
N THR A 179 6.65 11.70 -11.25
CA THR A 179 7.06 12.75 -12.21
C THR A 179 6.66 14.17 -11.77
N GLU A 180 5.62 14.29 -10.94
CA GLU A 180 5.13 15.58 -10.41
C GLU A 180 5.63 15.89 -8.99
N GLY A 181 6.37 14.99 -8.34
CA GLY A 181 6.81 15.18 -6.94
C GLY A 181 5.66 15.27 -5.94
N LYS A 182 4.63 14.45 -6.12
CA LYS A 182 3.37 14.45 -5.36
C LYS A 182 3.15 13.12 -4.63
N ASN A 183 2.32 13.14 -3.58
CA ASN A 183 1.80 11.93 -2.99
C ASN A 183 0.72 11.32 -3.90
N VAL A 184 0.74 9.99 -4.04
CA VAL A 184 -0.22 9.29 -4.90
C VAL A 184 -1.67 9.60 -4.48
N PRO A 185 -2.59 9.92 -5.42
CA PRO A 185 -3.98 10.15 -5.10
C PRO A 185 -4.64 8.83 -4.72
N MET A 186 -5.35 8.83 -3.59
CA MET A 186 -6.03 7.67 -3.05
C MET A 186 -7.50 8.00 -2.80
N PHE A 187 -8.35 7.01 -3.08
CA PHE A 187 -9.80 7.17 -3.09
C PHE A 187 -10.47 6.07 -2.30
N ARG A 188 -11.43 6.48 -1.47
CA ARG A 188 -12.39 5.59 -0.85
C ARG A 188 -13.33 5.07 -1.93
N THR A 189 -13.50 3.74 -1.98
CA THR A 189 -14.45 3.12 -2.90
C THR A 189 -15.80 2.85 -2.22
N ASN A 190 -16.80 2.43 -2.98
CA ASN A 190 -18.06 1.87 -2.46
C ASN A 190 -17.96 0.37 -2.14
N ILE A 191 -16.78 -0.24 -2.26
CA ILE A 191 -16.54 -1.66 -1.98
C ILE A 191 -16.14 -1.78 -0.51
N ARG A 192 -16.81 -2.66 0.23
CA ARG A 192 -16.46 -2.96 1.62
C ARG A 192 -15.39 -4.03 1.70
N ASN A 193 -14.44 -3.84 2.60
CA ASN A 193 -13.50 -4.89 3.00
C ASN A 193 -14.26 -6.05 3.63
N ARG A 194 -13.68 -7.25 3.56
CA ARG A 194 -14.19 -8.40 4.28
C ARG A 194 -13.97 -8.20 5.78
N PRO A 195 -15.02 -8.14 6.59
CA PRO A 195 -14.88 -7.84 8.00
C PRO A 195 -14.29 -9.03 8.77
N PHE A 196 -13.62 -8.72 9.88
CA PHE A 196 -13.32 -9.67 10.95
C PHE A 196 -13.32 -8.93 12.30
N GLY A 197 -14.01 -9.50 13.29
CA GLY A 197 -14.17 -8.82 14.57
C GLY A 197 -14.76 -7.42 14.40
N LYS A 198 -14.09 -6.41 14.97
CA LYS A 198 -14.46 -4.99 14.80
C LYS A 198 -13.84 -4.36 13.55
N PHE A 199 -12.87 -5.02 12.92
CA PHE A 199 -12.18 -4.48 11.76
C PHE A 199 -13.02 -4.72 10.51
N GLN A 200 -13.46 -3.60 9.96
CA GLN A 200 -14.24 -3.49 8.74
C GLN A 200 -13.94 -2.12 8.16
N GLY A 201 -14.29 -1.85 6.92
CA GLY A 201 -13.95 -0.56 6.33
C GLY A 201 -14.24 -0.53 4.85
N ASP A 202 -14.10 0.64 4.28
CA ASP A 202 -14.12 0.76 2.83
C ASP A 202 -12.76 0.36 2.28
N PHE A 203 -12.78 -0.39 1.17
CA PHE A 203 -11.60 -0.70 0.39
C PHE A 203 -11.10 0.59 -0.26
N VAL A 204 -9.79 0.83 -0.19
CA VAL A 204 -9.16 2.05 -0.70
C VAL A 204 -8.28 1.72 -1.88
N VAL A 205 -8.37 2.54 -2.92
CA VAL A 205 -7.53 2.42 -4.12
C VAL A 205 -6.60 3.62 -4.27
N SER A 206 -5.41 3.38 -4.80
CA SER A 206 -4.54 4.43 -5.35
C SER A 206 -4.72 4.51 -6.86
N MET A 207 -4.64 5.71 -7.44
CA MET A 207 -4.87 5.93 -8.87
C MET A 207 -3.61 6.47 -9.56
N ARG A 208 -3.29 5.93 -10.73
CA ARG A 208 -2.25 6.46 -11.63
C ARG A 208 -2.81 6.50 -13.05
N PRO A 209 -2.68 7.61 -13.78
CA PRO A 209 -3.12 7.69 -15.16
C PRO A 209 -2.09 7.05 -16.11
N TYR A 210 -2.57 6.28 -17.10
CA TYR A 210 -1.73 5.70 -18.16
C TYR A 210 -2.44 5.76 -19.53
N PRO A 211 -1.68 5.83 -20.63
CA PRO A 211 -2.22 5.57 -21.97
C PRO A 211 -2.81 4.15 -22.06
N PRO A 212 -3.92 3.92 -22.78
CA PRO A 212 -4.54 2.60 -22.91
C PRO A 212 -3.58 1.49 -23.36
N GLU A 213 -2.66 1.81 -24.27
CA GLU A 213 -1.64 0.90 -24.82
C GLU A 213 -0.60 0.42 -23.79
N ASP A 214 -0.39 1.19 -22.71
CA ASP A 214 0.59 0.85 -21.66
C ASP A 214 -0.02 -0.02 -20.56
N ILE A 215 -1.35 -0.08 -20.44
CA ILE A 215 -2.05 -0.72 -19.32
C ILE A 215 -1.66 -2.19 -19.16
N ALA A 216 -1.60 -2.94 -20.26
CA ALA A 216 -1.23 -4.36 -20.20
C ALA A 216 0.19 -4.56 -19.65
N ARG A 217 1.14 -3.72 -20.10
CA ARG A 217 2.54 -3.79 -19.64
C ARG A 217 2.68 -3.38 -18.18
N VAL A 218 2.03 -2.29 -17.79
CA VAL A 218 1.98 -1.80 -16.40
C VAL A 218 1.35 -2.85 -15.47
N ALA A 219 0.25 -3.48 -15.91
CA ALA A 219 -0.40 -4.54 -15.16
C ALA A 219 0.51 -5.75 -14.98
N ALA A 220 1.18 -6.22 -16.03
CA ALA A 220 2.11 -7.35 -15.98
C ALA A 220 3.30 -7.09 -15.04
N ILE A 221 3.89 -5.90 -15.06
CA ILE A 221 4.98 -5.55 -14.15
C ILE A 221 4.50 -5.54 -12.70
N THR A 222 3.39 -4.84 -12.42
CA THR A 222 2.89 -4.73 -11.03
C THR A 222 2.34 -6.06 -10.48
N ALA A 223 1.83 -6.95 -11.35
CA ALA A 223 1.40 -8.30 -10.97
C ALA A 223 2.52 -9.15 -10.34
N THR A 224 3.78 -8.91 -10.73
CA THR A 224 4.94 -9.62 -10.16
C THR A 224 5.25 -9.23 -8.71
N TYR A 225 4.53 -8.26 -8.12
CA TYR A 225 4.74 -7.81 -6.74
C TYR A 225 3.47 -7.92 -5.88
N PRO A 226 2.95 -9.13 -5.63
CA PRO A 226 1.68 -9.30 -4.93
C PRO A 226 1.75 -8.85 -3.45
N ALA A 227 2.93 -8.90 -2.83
CA ALA A 227 3.20 -8.32 -1.52
C ALA A 227 3.19 -6.77 -1.51
N ALA A 228 3.15 -6.12 -2.67
CA ALA A 228 3.06 -4.67 -2.85
C ALA A 228 1.77 -4.28 -3.60
N HIS A 229 0.64 -4.86 -3.20
CA HIS A 229 -0.70 -4.71 -3.80
C HIS A 229 -0.91 -5.40 -5.16
N GLY A 230 0.15 -5.83 -5.85
CA GLY A 230 0.08 -6.59 -7.10
C GLY A 230 -0.53 -5.83 -8.28
N ALA A 231 -1.20 -6.56 -9.18
CA ALA A 231 -1.87 -6.02 -10.37
C ALA A 231 -2.92 -4.91 -10.07
N PRO A 232 -3.32 -4.10 -11.06
CA PRO A 232 -4.45 -3.20 -10.91
C PRO A 232 -5.74 -3.95 -10.55
N VAL A 233 -6.59 -3.32 -9.75
CA VAL A 233 -7.94 -3.83 -9.41
C VAL A 233 -9.02 -3.27 -10.33
N HIS A 234 -8.73 -2.16 -11.01
CA HIS A 234 -9.64 -1.55 -11.99
C HIS A 234 -8.87 -0.63 -12.94
N TRP A 235 -9.42 -0.40 -14.14
CA TRP A 235 -9.06 0.72 -15.00
C TRP A 235 -10.29 1.16 -15.79
N GLY A 236 -10.35 2.43 -16.17
CA GLY A 236 -11.49 2.98 -16.92
C GLY A 236 -12.42 3.82 -16.05
N ASN A 237 -13.72 3.51 -16.08
CA ASN A 237 -14.73 4.37 -15.46
C ASN A 237 -14.68 4.33 -13.91
N PRO A 238 -14.22 5.39 -13.22
CA PRO A 238 -14.09 5.43 -11.77
C PRO A 238 -15.41 5.19 -11.01
N GLU A 239 -16.56 5.46 -11.66
CA GLU A 239 -17.88 5.26 -11.04
C GLU A 239 -18.18 3.79 -10.72
N ALA A 240 -17.51 2.85 -11.40
CA ALA A 240 -17.59 1.43 -11.07
C ALA A 240 -17.04 1.12 -9.66
N LEU A 241 -16.18 1.99 -9.13
CA LEU A 241 -15.67 1.96 -7.75
C LEU A 241 -16.41 2.95 -6.83
N GLY A 242 -17.49 3.58 -7.29
CA GLY A 242 -18.20 4.62 -6.56
C GLY A 242 -17.49 5.97 -6.51
N ILE A 243 -16.42 6.16 -7.30
CA ILE A 243 -15.65 7.40 -7.37
C ILE A 243 -16.22 8.25 -8.49
N ARG A 244 -16.72 9.45 -8.19
CA ARG A 244 -17.22 10.36 -9.24
C ARG A 244 -16.07 10.83 -10.12
N THR A 245 -16.31 11.04 -11.41
CA THR A 245 -15.26 11.48 -12.34
C THR A 245 -14.61 12.80 -11.89
N GLU A 246 -15.38 13.74 -11.34
CA GLU A 246 -14.87 15.01 -10.80
C GLU A 246 -14.08 14.84 -9.50
N GLN A 247 -14.28 13.73 -8.78
CA GLN A 247 -13.54 13.45 -7.55
C GLN A 247 -12.07 13.15 -7.83
N LEU A 248 -11.69 12.75 -9.04
CA LEU A 248 -10.29 12.50 -9.41
C LEU A 248 -9.38 13.73 -9.18
N ASP A 249 -9.94 14.95 -9.23
CA ASP A 249 -9.24 16.21 -8.95
C ASP A 249 -9.21 16.58 -7.46
N SER A 250 -9.82 15.77 -6.58
CA SER A 250 -9.93 15.99 -5.14
C SER A 250 -9.90 14.64 -4.39
N PRO A 251 -8.75 13.96 -4.34
CA PRO A 251 -8.63 12.67 -3.68
C PRO A 251 -8.92 12.74 -2.18
N ASP A 252 -9.35 11.61 -1.60
CA ASP A 252 -9.60 11.50 -0.16
C ASP A 252 -8.29 11.54 0.64
N TRP A 253 -7.19 11.05 0.06
CA TRP A 253 -5.83 11.17 0.58
C TRP A 253 -4.81 11.41 -0.56
N GLY A 254 -3.70 12.06 -0.23
CA GLY A 254 -2.64 12.39 -1.20
C GLY A 254 -2.99 13.61 -2.05
N ASP A 255 -2.32 13.76 -3.19
CA ASP A 255 -2.42 14.93 -4.05
C ASP A 255 -3.03 14.58 -5.40
N ALA A 256 -3.89 15.45 -5.94
CA ALA A 256 -4.41 15.28 -7.30
C ALA A 256 -3.27 15.38 -8.33
N VAL A 257 -3.30 14.51 -9.34
CA VAL A 257 -2.28 14.43 -10.41
C VAL A 257 -2.86 14.81 -11.76
N THR A 258 -2.00 15.29 -12.68
CA THR A 258 -2.46 15.64 -14.03
C THR A 258 -2.84 14.39 -14.81
N MET A 259 -4.04 14.39 -15.39
CA MET A 259 -4.47 13.41 -16.39
C MET A 259 -4.51 14.05 -17.78
N HIS A 260 -3.59 13.65 -18.65
CA HIS A 260 -3.48 14.14 -20.03
C HIS A 260 -4.61 13.61 -20.92
N PRO A 261 -4.92 14.30 -22.03
CA PRO A 261 -5.87 13.80 -23.01
C PRO A 261 -5.48 12.41 -23.51
N GLY A 262 -6.43 11.48 -23.44
CA GLY A 262 -6.22 10.08 -23.86
C GLY A 262 -5.79 9.14 -22.73
N GLU A 263 -5.32 9.64 -21.59
CA GLU A 263 -5.00 8.79 -20.43
C GLU A 263 -6.26 8.27 -19.74
N VAL A 264 -6.13 7.07 -19.17
CA VAL A 264 -7.15 6.35 -18.43
C VAL A 264 -6.68 6.17 -16.98
N PRO A 265 -7.56 6.34 -15.97
CA PRO A 265 -7.18 6.11 -14.59
C PRO A 265 -7.10 4.61 -14.36
N VAL A 266 -5.98 4.18 -13.79
CA VAL A 266 -5.73 2.79 -13.39
C VAL A 266 -5.63 2.77 -11.88
N PHE A 267 -6.31 1.82 -11.25
CA PHE A 267 -6.51 1.75 -9.80
C PHE A 267 -5.85 0.49 -9.24
N TRP A 268 -5.10 0.66 -8.15
CA TRP A 268 -4.50 -0.43 -7.37
C TRP A 268 -5.08 -0.43 -5.97
N ALA A 269 -5.11 -1.59 -5.32
CA ALA A 269 -5.33 -1.64 -3.88
C ALA A 269 -4.30 -0.77 -3.14
N CYS A 270 -4.67 -0.23 -1.99
CA CYS A 270 -3.83 0.68 -1.23
C CYS A 270 -3.79 0.30 0.25
N GLY A 271 -2.60 0.43 0.87
CA GLY A 271 -2.38 0.20 2.30
C GLY A 271 -3.22 1.08 3.23
N VAL A 272 -3.77 2.20 2.74
CA VAL A 272 -4.74 3.03 3.48
C VAL A 272 -6.03 2.25 3.83
N THR A 273 -6.30 1.12 3.17
CA THR A 273 -7.34 0.16 3.56
C THR A 273 -7.19 -0.29 5.02
N SER A 274 -5.97 -0.46 5.51
CA SER A 274 -5.73 -0.76 6.93
C SER A 274 -6.12 0.40 7.84
N GLN A 275 -5.92 1.64 7.40
CA GLN A 275 -6.27 2.84 8.17
C GLN A 275 -7.79 3.03 8.25
N THR A 276 -8.53 2.77 7.16
CA THR A 276 -10.00 2.79 7.21
C THR A 276 -10.53 1.75 8.17
N ALA A 277 -9.90 0.56 8.20
CA ALA A 277 -10.26 -0.50 9.13
C ALA A 277 -10.02 -0.14 10.60
N VAL A 278 -8.86 0.44 10.90
CA VAL A 278 -8.52 0.93 12.24
C VAL A 278 -9.45 2.06 12.69
N LEU A 279 -9.77 3.00 11.81
CA LEU A 279 -10.69 4.10 12.10
C LEU A 279 -12.07 3.60 12.48
N GLU A 280 -12.59 2.63 11.74
CA GLU A 280 -13.93 2.10 11.98
C GLU A 280 -13.99 1.19 13.22
N ALA A 281 -12.94 0.40 13.46
CA ALA A 281 -12.81 -0.43 14.67
C ALA A 281 -12.65 0.41 15.96
N ALA A 282 -12.12 1.63 15.84
CA ALA A 282 -11.87 2.56 16.93
C ALA A 282 -11.22 1.90 18.17
N PRO A 283 -10.08 1.21 18.01
CA PRO A 283 -9.43 0.50 19.11
C PRO A 283 -9.01 1.46 20.24
N PRO A 284 -8.80 0.95 21.46
CA PRO A 284 -8.37 1.77 22.60
C PRO A 284 -7.14 2.62 22.30
N LEU A 285 -6.20 2.04 21.54
CA LEU A 285 -5.01 2.68 21.01
C LEU A 285 -4.70 2.06 19.64
N ALA A 286 -4.41 2.91 18.66
CA ALA A 286 -3.81 2.52 17.39
C ALA A 286 -2.72 3.51 17.01
N ILE A 287 -1.61 2.97 16.55
CA ILE A 287 -0.49 3.76 16.06
C ILE A 287 -0.23 3.34 14.61
N THR A 288 -0.18 4.29 13.69
CA THR A 288 0.19 4.02 12.30
C THR A 288 1.35 4.91 11.90
N HIS A 289 2.00 4.61 10.79
CA HIS A 289 2.79 5.63 10.12
C HIS A 289 1.90 6.75 9.56
N ALA A 290 2.45 7.95 9.41
CA ALA A 290 1.82 9.00 8.62
C ALA A 290 2.00 8.72 7.10
N PRO A 291 1.03 9.08 6.24
CA PRO A 291 1.16 8.91 4.80
C PRO A 291 2.48 9.49 4.26
N GLY A 292 3.18 8.72 3.43
CA GLY A 292 4.48 9.09 2.88
C GLY A 292 5.69 8.87 3.80
N HIS A 293 5.49 8.46 5.06
CA HIS A 293 6.55 8.25 6.06
C HIS A 293 6.63 6.76 6.43
N MET A 294 7.01 5.90 5.48
CA MET A 294 6.97 4.45 5.65
C MET A 294 8.17 3.91 6.44
N PHE A 295 8.09 2.66 6.90
CA PHE A 295 9.24 1.93 7.43
C PHE A 295 10.07 1.34 6.28
N VAL A 296 11.41 1.48 6.32
CA VAL A 296 12.31 0.87 5.33
C VAL A 296 12.88 -0.44 5.87
N THR A 297 12.56 -1.55 5.21
CA THR A 297 13.01 -2.89 5.60
C THR A 297 14.42 -3.20 5.05
N ASP A 298 14.96 -4.35 5.45
CA ASP A 298 16.17 -4.95 4.88
C ASP A 298 15.87 -5.97 3.76
N VAL A 299 14.59 -6.09 3.38
CA VAL A 299 14.11 -6.90 2.27
C VAL A 299 14.27 -6.10 0.99
N VAL A 300 14.86 -6.71 -0.05
CA VAL A 300 14.96 -6.06 -1.36
C VAL A 300 13.77 -6.42 -2.25
N ASP A 301 13.43 -5.53 -3.19
CA ASP A 301 12.28 -5.71 -4.08
C ASP A 301 12.31 -7.05 -4.82
N SER A 302 13.50 -7.55 -5.19
CA SER A 302 13.66 -8.83 -5.88
C SER A 302 13.30 -10.05 -5.02
N GLN A 303 13.33 -9.95 -3.69
CA GLN A 303 12.91 -11.05 -2.79
C GLN A 303 11.39 -11.19 -2.71
N VAL A 304 10.65 -10.10 -2.97
CA VAL A 304 9.17 -10.10 -2.97
C VAL A 304 8.59 -10.11 -4.37
N GLN A 305 9.44 -10.29 -5.38
CA GLN A 305 9.05 -10.45 -6.78
C GLN A 305 8.74 -11.92 -7.07
N VAL A 306 7.58 -12.20 -7.67
CA VAL A 306 7.21 -13.52 -8.18
C VAL A 306 7.34 -13.58 -9.70
N SER A 307 7.73 -14.74 -10.21
CA SER A 307 7.60 -15.05 -11.64
C SER A 307 6.13 -15.24 -11.99
N VAL A 308 5.60 -14.46 -12.94
CA VAL A 308 4.29 -14.73 -13.53
C VAL A 308 4.47 -15.87 -14.53
N SER A 309 3.88 -17.03 -14.28
CA SER A 309 3.82 -18.11 -15.26
C SER A 309 3.02 -17.67 -16.48
N GLU A 310 3.47 -18.00 -17.69
CA GLU A 310 2.81 -17.65 -18.97
C GLU A 310 1.33 -18.10 -19.06
N ASP A 311 0.89 -19.01 -18.19
CA ASP A 311 -0.48 -19.51 -18.11
C ASP A 311 -1.51 -18.56 -17.43
N GLU A 312 -1.07 -17.43 -16.86
CA GLU A 312 -1.96 -16.42 -16.26
C GLU A 312 -2.05 -15.12 -17.09
N ASP A 313 -1.72 -15.15 -18.38
CA ASP A 313 -1.96 -14.03 -19.29
C ASP A 313 -3.46 -13.94 -19.64
N PRO A 314 -4.20 -12.93 -19.16
CA PRO A 314 -5.60 -12.74 -19.55
C PRO A 314 -5.76 -12.21 -20.99
N GLY A 315 -4.65 -12.01 -21.71
CA GLY A 315 -4.61 -11.58 -23.11
C GLY A 315 -4.44 -12.72 -24.13
N ALA A 316 -4.27 -13.98 -23.71
CA ALA A 316 -4.19 -15.13 -24.61
C ALA A 316 -5.57 -15.79 -24.77
N GLY A 317 -6.46 -15.15 -25.53
CA GLY A 317 -7.79 -15.68 -25.87
C GLY A 317 -8.59 -14.80 -26.81
#